data_AF-A0ABD1QZR5-F1
#
_entry.id   AF-A0ABD1QZR5-F1
#
_cell.length_a   1.000
_cell.length_b   1.000
_cell.length_c   1.000
_cell.angle_alpha   90.00
_cell.angle_beta   90.00
_cell.angle_gamma   90.00
#
_symmetry.space_group_name_H-M   'P 1'
#
loop_
_entity.id
_entity.type
_entity.pdbx_description
1 polymer ?
#
loop_
_entity_poly.entity_id
_entity_poly.type
_entity_poly.pdbx_seq_one_letter_code
_entity_poly.pdbx_strand_id
1 'polypeptide(L)'
;MAASKYQWLTFSITLALASTAISFCLWRRKTKSKSSGEVNKKIHELEASLKSALEKCAAERQGRIRAQQALRKALSGPNSVNLELNSYPMAPIAIVHSCFSTRNGTPRQPLLVPLARASLIFDSSRVPPASLEGLEGYSHCWIIYVFHLNTDLEKLWKPSSQSKFKAKVRVPRLKGGKMGVFATRSPHRPCPIGLTVAKVEAIRGHILLLSGVDLVDGTPVLDVKPYLPYCDSILGATVPDWVKEDRLLTVASVNFSDGFSSSLG
;
A
#
# COMPACT_ATOMS: atom_id res chain seq x y z
N MET A 1 -6.99 7.29 92.64
CA MET A 1 -6.76 6.29 91.56
C MET A 1 -7.19 6.75 90.14
N ALA A 2 -7.84 7.91 89.94
CA ALA A 2 -8.29 8.34 88.62
C ALA A 2 -7.20 9.05 87.77
N ALA A 3 -6.33 9.87 88.38
CA ALA A 3 -5.34 10.69 87.64
C ALA A 3 -4.31 9.90 86.83
N SER A 4 -3.88 8.73 87.32
CA SER A 4 -2.93 7.85 86.63
C SER A 4 -3.53 7.26 85.33
N LYS A 5 -4.81 6.85 85.33
CA LYS A 5 -5.45 6.28 84.13
C LYS A 5 -5.58 7.28 82.98
N TYR A 6 -5.86 8.56 83.27
CA TYR A 6 -5.94 9.62 82.26
C TYR A 6 -4.56 9.94 81.66
N GLN A 7 -3.49 9.94 82.45
CA GLN A 7 -2.13 10.16 81.95
C GLN A 7 -1.69 9.03 81.00
N TRP A 8 -1.93 7.77 81.36
CA TRP A 8 -1.66 6.62 80.48
C TRP A 8 -2.50 6.67 79.20
N LEU A 9 -3.79 7.03 79.29
CA LEU A 9 -4.66 7.17 78.12
C LEU A 9 -4.19 8.29 77.18
N THR A 10 -3.82 9.46 77.71
CA THR A 10 -3.28 10.56 76.90
C THR A 10 -1.95 10.21 76.24
N PHE A 11 -1.09 9.46 76.93
CA PHE A 11 0.19 8.99 76.38
C PHE A 11 -0.01 7.94 75.28
N SER A 12 -0.99 7.05 75.43
CA SER A 12 -1.36 6.09 74.38
C SER A 12 -1.96 6.77 73.15
N ILE A 13 -2.77 7.82 73.33
CA ILE A 13 -3.37 8.58 72.22
C ILE A 13 -2.30 9.39 71.49
N THR A 14 -1.38 10.06 72.19
CA THR A 14 -0.30 10.82 71.55
C THR A 14 0.70 9.91 70.82
N LEU A 15 1.01 8.73 71.37
CA LEU A 15 1.86 7.74 70.71
C LEU A 15 1.18 7.18 69.44
N ALA A 16 -0.14 6.92 69.49
CA ALA A 16 -0.91 6.49 68.33
C ALA A 16 -0.93 7.56 67.22
N LEU A 17 -1.19 8.82 67.56
CA LEU A 17 -1.17 9.93 66.60
C LEU A 17 0.23 10.15 65.99
N ALA A 18 1.30 10.04 66.78
CA ALA A 18 2.66 10.11 66.28
C ALA A 18 2.97 8.96 65.30
N SER A 19 2.54 7.73 65.61
CA SER A 19 2.76 6.56 64.74
C SER A 19 2.03 6.67 63.40
N THR A 20 0.80 7.17 63.40
CA THR A 20 0.01 7.39 62.17
C THR A 20 0.60 8.51 61.31
N ALA A 21 1.07 9.60 61.93
CA ALA A 21 1.77 10.68 61.23
C ALA A 21 3.09 10.21 60.58
N ILE A 22 3.86 9.37 61.28
CA ILE A 22 5.09 8.77 60.73
C ILE A 22 4.77 7.86 59.55
N SER A 23 3.77 6.97 59.67
CA SER A 23 3.32 6.11 58.57
C SER A 23 2.84 6.90 57.35
N PHE A 24 2.08 7.98 57.56
CA PHE A 24 1.63 8.85 56.47
C PHE A 24 2.80 9.57 55.78
N CYS A 25 3.78 10.07 56.54
CA CYS A 25 5.01 10.66 56.00
C CYS A 25 5.84 9.67 55.20
N LEU A 26 5.99 8.43 55.67
CA LEU A 26 6.69 7.35 54.96
C LEU A 26 5.94 6.94 53.69
N TRP A 27 4.61 6.82 53.74
CA TRP A 27 3.79 6.54 52.57
C TRP A 27 3.91 7.66 51.52
N ARG A 28 3.80 8.92 51.93
CA ARG A 28 3.96 10.10 51.05
C ARG A 28 5.35 10.18 50.43
N ARG A 29 6.41 9.81 51.17
CA ARG A 29 7.78 9.69 50.62
C ARG A 29 7.88 8.55 49.61
N LYS A 30 7.29 7.40 49.89
CA LYS A 30 7.30 6.23 49.00
C LYS A 30 6.51 6.49 47.71
N THR A 31 5.36 7.17 47.79
CA THR A 31 4.57 7.55 46.61
C THR A 31 5.28 8.60 45.77
N LYS A 32 5.90 9.62 46.40
CA LYS A 32 6.71 10.62 45.70
C LYS A 32 7.96 10.01 45.05
N SER A 33 8.61 9.05 45.71
CA SER A 33 9.76 8.31 45.16
C SER A 33 9.36 7.42 43.97
N LYS A 34 8.22 6.71 44.06
CA LYS A 34 7.68 5.93 42.93
C LYS A 34 7.32 6.82 41.74
N SER A 35 6.60 7.92 41.97
CA SER A 35 6.24 8.89 40.92
C SER A 35 7.48 9.51 40.26
N SER A 36 8.50 9.86 41.04
CA SER A 36 9.78 10.36 40.51
C SER A 36 10.51 9.32 39.66
N GLY A 37 10.49 8.05 40.05
CA GLY A 37 11.08 6.95 39.28
C GLY A 37 10.37 6.72 37.94
N GLU A 38 9.04 6.82 37.93
CA GLU A 38 8.24 6.67 36.71
C GLU A 38 8.43 7.84 35.73
N VAL A 39 8.53 9.06 36.26
CA VAL A 39 8.86 10.25 35.45
C VAL A 39 10.25 10.12 34.84
N ASN A 40 11.26 9.71 35.61
CA ASN A 40 12.62 9.51 35.09
C ASN A 40 12.68 8.42 34.01
N LYS A 41 11.90 7.34 34.17
CA LYS A 41 11.78 6.30 33.15
C LYS A 41 11.20 6.85 31.84
N LYS A 42 10.15 7.66 31.93
CA LYS A 42 9.51 8.32 30.77
C LYS A 42 10.45 9.31 30.08
N ILE A 43 11.23 10.07 30.84
CA ILE A 43 12.26 10.96 30.29
C ILE A 43 13.27 10.16 29.46
N HIS A 44 13.79 9.06 30.03
CA HIS A 44 14.75 8.21 29.32
C HIS A 44 14.15 7.56 28.06
N GLU A 45 12.90 7.12 28.12
CA GLU A 45 12.18 6.57 26.95
C GLU A 45 11.99 7.64 25.84
N LEU A 46 11.61 8.86 26.22
CA LEU A 46 11.43 9.97 25.29
C LEU A 46 12.75 10.42 24.67
N GLU A 47 13.83 10.49 25.46
CA GLU A 47 15.18 10.80 24.97
C GLU A 47 15.66 9.76 23.95
N ALA A 48 15.44 8.47 24.23
CA ALA A 48 15.77 7.39 23.29
C ALA A 48 14.93 7.48 21.99
N SER A 49 13.63 7.75 22.12
CA SER A 49 12.74 7.93 20.97
C SER A 49 13.11 9.15 20.13
N LEU A 50 13.44 10.28 20.77
CA LEU A 50 13.87 11.51 20.11
C LEU A 50 15.19 11.29 19.36
N LYS A 51 16.16 10.62 19.98
CA LYS A 51 17.43 10.28 19.34
C LYS A 51 17.21 9.43 18.10
N SER A 52 16.39 8.38 18.19
CA SER A 52 16.05 7.53 17.03
C SER A 52 15.34 8.32 15.91
N ALA A 53 14.42 9.21 16.27
CA ALA A 53 13.72 10.05 15.30
C ALA A 53 14.67 11.04 14.59
N LEU A 54 15.60 11.66 15.34
CA LEU A 54 16.62 12.56 14.80
C LEU A 54 17.58 11.83 13.86
N GLU A 55 18.00 10.61 14.19
CA GLU A 55 18.85 9.78 13.33
C GLU A 55 18.13 9.40 12.01
N LYS A 56 16.85 9.00 12.08
CA LYS A 56 16.02 8.73 10.89
C LYS A 56 15.87 9.96 10.01
N CYS A 57 15.56 11.12 10.62
CA CYS A 57 15.42 12.38 9.90
C CYS A 57 16.75 12.83 9.27
N ALA A 58 17.88 12.63 9.95
CA ALA A 58 19.21 12.93 9.43
C ALA A 58 19.58 12.02 8.26
N ALA A 59 19.28 10.72 8.36
CA ALA A 59 19.48 9.75 7.28
C ALA A 59 18.64 10.10 6.04
N GLU A 60 17.37 10.46 6.24
CA GLU A 60 16.48 10.90 5.17
C GLU A 60 16.98 12.19 4.50
N ARG A 61 17.38 13.19 5.31
CA ARG A 61 17.95 14.46 4.81
C ARG A 61 19.23 14.21 4.00
N GLN A 62 20.11 13.35 4.47
CA GLN A 62 21.34 12.97 3.78
C GLN A 62 21.04 12.23 2.45
N GLY A 63 20.00 11.40 2.41
CA GLY A 63 19.53 10.74 1.19
C GLY A 63 19.00 11.74 0.17
N ARG A 64 18.15 12.69 0.60
CA ARG A 64 17.59 13.76 -0.25
C ARG A 64 18.68 14.68 -0.81
N ILE A 65 19.65 15.08 0.02
CA ILE A 65 20.78 15.93 -0.40
C ILE A 65 21.64 15.20 -1.44
N ARG A 66 21.98 13.93 -1.21
CA ARG A 66 22.74 13.12 -2.18
C ARG A 66 22.01 12.98 -3.52
N ALA A 67 20.71 12.72 -3.50
CA ALA A 67 19.89 12.64 -4.71
C ALA A 67 19.85 13.98 -5.47
N GLN A 68 19.67 15.10 -4.75
CA GLN A 68 19.69 16.45 -5.35
C GLN A 68 21.07 16.83 -5.91
N GLN A 69 22.16 16.49 -5.23
CA GLN A 69 23.51 16.73 -5.72
C GLN A 69 23.82 15.90 -6.98
N ALA A 70 23.42 14.63 -7.00
CA ALA A 70 23.54 13.77 -8.18
C ALA A 70 22.75 14.34 -9.37
N LEU A 71 21.51 14.79 -9.14
CA LEU A 71 20.68 15.41 -10.16
C LEU A 71 21.28 16.73 -10.67
N ARG A 72 21.74 17.62 -9.78
CA ARG A 72 22.39 18.89 -10.17
C ARG A 72 23.63 18.64 -11.01
N LYS A 73 24.48 17.69 -10.60
CA LYS A 73 25.68 17.30 -11.35
C LYS A 73 25.33 16.79 -12.75
N ALA A 74 24.28 15.97 -12.87
CA ALA A 74 23.78 15.48 -14.16
C ALA A 74 23.21 16.60 -15.05
N LEU A 75 22.56 17.62 -14.46
CA LEU A 75 21.97 18.74 -15.18
C LEU A 75 22.97 19.85 -15.57
N SER A 76 24.12 19.96 -14.88
CA SER A 76 25.14 20.97 -15.15
C SER A 76 26.14 20.61 -16.26
N GLY A 77 25.98 19.47 -16.94
CA GLY A 77 26.77 19.11 -18.12
C GLY A 77 26.36 19.92 -19.36
N PRO A 78 27.25 20.08 -20.38
CA PRO A 78 26.95 20.84 -21.58
C PRO A 78 25.74 20.24 -22.33
N ASN A 79 24.81 21.12 -22.71
CA ASN A 79 23.54 20.84 -23.38
C ASN A 79 23.70 19.97 -24.64
N SER A 80 23.63 18.66 -24.44
CA SER A 80 22.81 17.79 -25.27
C SER A 80 21.87 17.11 -24.30
N VAL A 81 20.57 17.06 -24.61
CA VAL A 81 19.64 16.17 -23.89
C VAL A 81 20.01 14.75 -24.31
N ASN A 82 21.17 14.30 -23.84
CA ASN A 82 21.58 12.92 -23.88
C ASN A 82 20.73 12.29 -22.77
N LEU A 83 19.51 11.88 -23.15
CA LEU A 83 18.79 10.87 -22.41
C LEU A 83 19.69 9.63 -22.45
N GLU A 84 20.71 9.58 -21.58
CA GLU A 84 21.31 8.30 -21.23
C GLU A 84 20.13 7.41 -20.89
N LEU A 85 19.92 6.37 -21.73
CA LEU A 85 18.84 5.41 -21.58
C LEU A 85 19.09 4.64 -20.29
N ASN A 86 18.78 5.27 -19.17
CA ASN A 86 18.74 4.64 -17.86
C ASN A 86 17.51 3.74 -17.87
N SER A 87 17.72 2.51 -18.33
CA SER A 87 16.76 1.43 -18.17
C SER A 87 16.72 1.04 -16.69
N TYR A 88 15.52 1.01 -16.11
CA TYR A 88 15.31 0.54 -14.75
C TYR A 88 14.88 -0.93 -14.82
N PRO A 89 15.76 -1.89 -14.51
CA PRO A 89 15.37 -3.29 -14.48
C PRO A 89 14.36 -3.50 -13.35
N MET A 90 13.19 -4.05 -13.70
CA MET A 90 12.14 -4.39 -12.74
C MET A 90 11.91 -5.90 -12.80
N ALA A 91 12.08 -6.57 -11.66
CA ALA A 91 11.85 -8.00 -11.54
C ALA A 91 10.48 -8.23 -10.83
N PRO A 92 9.63 -9.14 -11.32
CA PRO A 92 8.31 -9.36 -10.73
C PRO A 92 8.37 -9.80 -9.26
N ILE A 93 7.56 -9.20 -8.39
CA ILE A 93 7.51 -9.56 -6.96
C ILE A 93 6.50 -10.66 -6.65
N ALA A 94 5.49 -10.83 -7.51
CA ALA A 94 4.45 -11.84 -7.39
C ALA A 94 3.91 -12.24 -8.77
N ILE A 95 3.23 -13.38 -8.82
CA ILE A 95 2.47 -13.84 -9.98
C ILE A 95 0.98 -13.89 -9.62
N VAL A 96 0.15 -13.39 -10.54
CA VAL A 96 -1.31 -13.48 -10.44
C VAL A 96 -1.76 -14.89 -10.80
N HIS A 97 -2.62 -15.46 -9.97
CA HIS A 97 -3.50 -16.57 -10.33
C HIS A 97 -4.94 -16.08 -10.33
N SER A 98 -5.65 -16.12 -11.46
CA SER A 98 -6.99 -15.53 -11.58
C SER A 98 -7.98 -16.44 -12.30
N CYS A 99 -9.27 -16.09 -12.21
CA CYS A 99 -10.33 -16.76 -12.97
C CYS A 99 -10.30 -16.49 -14.48
N PHE A 100 -9.32 -15.71 -14.99
CA PHE A 100 -9.24 -15.32 -16.40
C PHE A 100 -8.02 -15.96 -17.09
N SER A 101 -8.21 -17.13 -17.69
CA SER A 101 -7.13 -17.86 -18.39
C SER A 101 -6.63 -17.17 -19.67
N THR A 102 -7.43 -16.28 -20.27
CA THR A 102 -7.05 -15.57 -21.49
C THR A 102 -7.50 -14.10 -21.45
N ARG A 103 -6.87 -13.27 -22.30
CA ARG A 103 -7.25 -11.86 -22.50
C ARG A 103 -8.72 -11.70 -22.92
N ASN A 104 -9.28 -12.67 -23.65
CA ASN A 104 -10.66 -12.63 -24.08
C ASN A 104 -11.56 -13.03 -22.91
N GLY A 105 -12.52 -12.17 -22.57
CA GLY A 105 -13.39 -12.36 -21.41
C GLY A 105 -12.84 -11.76 -20.11
N THR A 106 -11.55 -11.36 -20.08
CA THR A 106 -11.04 -10.53 -18.97
C THR A 106 -11.74 -9.16 -19.02
N PRO A 107 -12.20 -8.61 -17.87
CA PRO A 107 -12.78 -7.28 -17.79
C PRO A 107 -11.83 -6.23 -18.38
N ARG A 108 -12.40 -5.19 -19.01
CA ARG A 108 -11.59 -4.12 -19.62
C ARG A 108 -11.03 -3.13 -18.61
N GLN A 109 -11.63 -3.06 -17.43
CA GLN A 109 -11.33 -2.15 -16.33
C GLN A 109 -11.64 -2.89 -15.02
N PRO A 110 -10.99 -2.50 -13.91
CA PRO A 110 -11.24 -3.11 -12.61
C PRO A 110 -12.65 -2.83 -12.10
N LEU A 111 -13.11 -3.65 -11.15
CA LEU A 111 -14.38 -3.54 -10.44
C LEU A 111 -15.66 -3.67 -11.30
N LEU A 112 -15.55 -3.78 -12.62
CA LEU A 112 -16.69 -4.09 -13.50
C LEU A 112 -17.35 -5.44 -13.16
N VAL A 113 -16.54 -6.41 -12.72
CA VAL A 113 -17.01 -7.70 -12.22
C VAL A 113 -16.52 -7.84 -10.78
N PRO A 114 -17.26 -7.35 -9.78
CA PRO A 114 -16.82 -7.35 -8.38
C PRO A 114 -16.52 -8.75 -7.83
N LEU A 115 -17.16 -9.78 -8.39
CA LEU A 115 -16.98 -11.18 -7.99
C LEU A 115 -15.76 -11.85 -8.63
N ALA A 116 -15.07 -11.20 -9.57
CA ALA A 116 -13.87 -11.76 -10.19
C ALA A 116 -12.78 -11.97 -9.13
N ARG A 117 -12.32 -13.21 -8.95
CA ARG A 117 -11.35 -13.59 -7.92
C ARG A 117 -9.95 -13.76 -8.49
N ALA A 118 -8.95 -13.40 -7.69
CA ALA A 118 -7.55 -13.77 -7.94
C ALA A 118 -6.78 -13.91 -6.62
N SER A 119 -5.62 -14.54 -6.71
CA SER A 119 -4.59 -14.52 -5.67
C SER A 119 -3.26 -14.04 -6.25
N LEU A 120 -2.54 -13.18 -5.52
CA LEU A 120 -1.14 -12.89 -5.80
C LEU A 120 -0.27 -13.80 -4.96
N ILE A 121 0.60 -14.57 -5.60
CA ILE A 121 1.58 -15.41 -4.94
C ILE A 121 2.93 -14.70 -5.01
N PHE A 122 3.41 -14.22 -3.86
CA PHE A 122 4.68 -13.51 -3.76
C PHE A 122 5.86 -14.49 -3.75
N ASP A 123 6.93 -14.13 -4.45
CA ASP A 123 8.19 -14.85 -4.37
C ASP A 123 8.83 -14.56 -3.01
N SER A 124 8.72 -15.52 -2.08
CA SER A 124 9.21 -15.38 -0.71
C SER A 124 10.73 -15.21 -0.62
N SER A 125 11.49 -15.54 -1.67
CA SER A 125 12.94 -15.29 -1.72
C SER A 125 13.27 -13.82 -1.94
N ARG A 126 12.34 -13.06 -2.54
CA ARG A 126 12.48 -11.64 -2.85
C ARG A 126 11.66 -10.75 -1.92
N VAL A 127 10.46 -11.21 -1.55
CA VAL A 127 9.51 -10.47 -0.71
C VAL A 127 9.20 -11.30 0.53
N PRO A 128 9.81 -10.98 1.69
CA PRO A 128 9.47 -11.61 2.94
C PRO A 128 7.98 -11.41 3.28
N PRO A 129 7.27 -12.41 3.85
CA PRO A 129 5.85 -12.28 4.19
C PRO A 129 5.51 -11.07 5.07
N ALA A 130 6.44 -10.64 5.93
CA ALA A 130 6.30 -9.45 6.77
C ALA A 130 6.05 -8.15 5.96
N SER A 131 6.42 -8.12 4.67
CA SER A 131 6.14 -6.99 3.78
C SER A 131 4.64 -6.78 3.50
N LEU A 132 3.78 -7.76 3.83
CA LEU A 132 2.33 -7.68 3.67
C LEU A 132 1.60 -7.27 4.95
N GLU A 133 2.29 -7.18 6.09
CA GLU A 133 1.67 -6.85 7.38
C GLU A 133 0.99 -5.47 7.34
N GLY A 134 -0.23 -5.40 7.87
CA GLY A 134 -1.04 -4.19 7.92
C GLY A 134 -1.82 -3.91 6.62
N LEU A 135 -1.55 -4.62 5.52
CA LEU A 135 -2.32 -4.47 4.28
C LEU A 135 -3.77 -4.94 4.46
N GLU A 136 -4.04 -5.86 5.39
CA GLU A 136 -5.38 -6.30 5.80
C GLU A 136 -6.24 -5.18 6.41
N GLY A 137 -5.62 -4.08 6.87
CA GLY A 137 -6.32 -2.89 7.34
C GLY A 137 -6.96 -2.06 6.22
N TYR A 138 -6.61 -2.33 4.95
CA TYR A 138 -7.13 -1.63 3.79
C TYR A 138 -8.16 -2.48 3.07
N SER A 139 -9.26 -1.85 2.65
CA SER A 139 -10.28 -2.55 1.85
C SER A 139 -9.82 -2.80 0.41
N HIS A 140 -8.94 -1.95 -0.12
CA HIS A 140 -8.49 -1.99 -1.51
C HIS A 140 -6.99 -1.69 -1.61
N CYS A 141 -6.38 -2.21 -2.67
CA CYS A 141 -4.99 -1.94 -3.02
C CYS A 141 -4.85 -1.65 -4.53
N TRP A 142 -3.88 -0.84 -4.87
CA TRP A 142 -3.32 -0.75 -6.22
C TRP A 142 -2.38 -1.91 -6.48
N ILE A 143 -2.45 -2.47 -7.68
CA ILE A 143 -1.52 -3.47 -8.19
C ILE A 143 -0.94 -2.93 -9.48
N ILE A 144 0.39 -2.86 -9.54
CA ILE A 144 1.14 -2.45 -10.72
C ILE A 144 1.70 -3.73 -11.34
N TYR A 145 1.43 -3.95 -12.62
CA TYR A 145 1.73 -5.23 -13.27
C TYR A 145 2.21 -5.06 -14.71
N VAL A 146 2.69 -6.14 -15.33
CA VAL A 146 3.14 -6.16 -16.72
C VAL A 146 2.09 -6.82 -17.61
N PHE A 147 1.75 -6.19 -18.74
CA PHE A 147 0.95 -6.81 -19.80
C PHE A 147 1.77 -7.88 -20.56
N HIS A 148 2.07 -8.99 -19.88
CA HIS A 148 2.94 -10.07 -20.35
C HIS A 148 2.46 -10.79 -21.62
N LEU A 149 1.16 -10.75 -21.91
CA LEU A 149 0.57 -11.29 -23.16
C LEU A 149 0.51 -10.25 -24.30
N ASN A 150 1.17 -9.11 -24.15
CA ASN A 150 1.25 -8.12 -25.22
C ASN A 150 2.18 -8.63 -26.33
N THR A 151 1.70 -8.63 -27.58
CA THR A 151 2.41 -9.21 -28.73
C THR A 151 3.63 -8.40 -29.18
N ASP A 152 3.81 -7.20 -28.64
CA ASP A 152 4.90 -6.30 -29.02
C ASP A 152 6.04 -6.23 -27.98
N LEU A 153 5.99 -7.03 -26.90
CA LEU A 153 7.02 -7.00 -25.83
C LEU A 153 8.44 -7.19 -26.37
N GLU A 154 8.65 -8.19 -27.23
CA GLU A 154 9.95 -8.44 -27.87
C GLU A 154 10.42 -7.28 -28.76
N LYS A 155 9.52 -6.47 -29.29
CA LYS A 155 9.84 -5.29 -30.11
C LYS A 155 10.14 -4.07 -29.25
N LEU A 156 9.58 -4.00 -28.04
CA LEU A 156 9.80 -2.92 -27.09
C LEU A 156 11.15 -3.04 -26.39
N TRP A 157 11.67 -4.25 -26.21
CA TRP A 157 12.95 -4.50 -25.55
C TRP A 157 14.16 -4.55 -26.52
N LYS A 158 13.93 -4.34 -27.82
CA LYS A 158 14.99 -4.21 -28.82
C LYS A 158 15.47 -2.75 -28.93
N PRO A 159 16.77 -2.49 -29.17
CA PRO A 159 17.31 -1.14 -29.33
C PRO A 159 16.56 -0.33 -30.39
N SER A 160 16.33 0.96 -30.09
CA SER A 160 15.45 1.92 -30.79
C SER A 160 15.65 2.08 -32.30
N SER A 161 16.74 1.58 -32.88
CA SER A 161 17.03 1.69 -34.33
C SER A 161 16.02 0.93 -35.21
N GLN A 162 15.29 -0.06 -34.68
CA GLN A 162 14.44 -0.95 -35.50
C GLN A 162 12.97 -1.06 -35.07
N SER A 163 12.55 -0.39 -33.99
CA SER A 163 11.19 -0.50 -33.44
C SER A 163 10.39 0.78 -33.67
N LYS A 164 9.50 0.79 -34.67
CA LYS A 164 8.52 1.88 -34.84
C LYS A 164 7.39 1.69 -33.83
N PHE A 165 7.51 2.33 -32.67
CA PHE A 165 6.44 2.41 -31.69
C PHE A 165 5.16 3.00 -32.32
N LYS A 166 4.02 2.30 -32.18
CA LYS A 166 2.74 2.77 -32.70
C LYS A 166 2.14 3.81 -31.74
N ALA A 167 2.26 5.08 -32.10
CA ALA A 167 1.77 6.19 -31.28
C ALA A 167 0.24 6.22 -31.06
N LYS A 168 -0.54 5.57 -31.94
CA LYS A 168 -2.01 5.54 -31.87
C LYS A 168 -2.56 4.12 -31.88
N VAL A 169 -3.64 3.90 -31.15
CA VAL A 169 -4.37 2.62 -31.04
C VAL A 169 -5.82 2.79 -31.49
N ARG A 170 -6.43 1.73 -32.02
CA ARG A 170 -7.85 1.73 -32.36
C ARG A 170 -8.67 1.62 -31.07
N VAL A 171 -9.63 2.52 -30.87
CA VAL A 171 -10.48 2.51 -29.68
C VAL A 171 -11.84 1.91 -30.05
N PRO A 172 -12.30 0.85 -29.37
CA PRO A 172 -13.58 0.20 -29.69
C PRO A 172 -14.78 1.16 -29.69
N ARG A 173 -14.80 2.12 -28.76
CA ARG A 173 -15.88 3.12 -28.62
C ARG A 173 -15.89 4.20 -29.72
N LEU A 174 -14.81 4.34 -30.48
CA LEU A 174 -14.70 5.36 -31.55
C LEU A 174 -15.09 4.84 -32.94
N LYS A 175 -15.80 3.70 -33.04
CA LYS A 175 -16.33 3.14 -34.32
C LYS A 175 -15.27 3.11 -35.45
N GLY A 176 -14.06 2.67 -35.14
CA GLY A 176 -12.93 2.62 -36.09
C GLY A 176 -11.92 3.76 -35.97
N GLY A 177 -12.23 4.78 -35.17
CA GLY A 177 -11.31 5.85 -34.81
C GLY A 177 -10.08 5.37 -34.02
N LYS A 178 -8.99 6.13 -34.15
CA LYS A 178 -7.73 5.91 -33.43
C LYS A 178 -7.48 7.04 -32.44
N MET A 179 -6.89 6.71 -31.30
CA MET A 179 -6.50 7.67 -30.27
C MET A 179 -5.04 7.49 -29.90
N GLY A 180 -4.37 8.56 -29.46
CA GLY A 180 -2.99 8.46 -28.94
C GLY A 180 -2.92 7.49 -27.76
N VAL A 181 -1.87 6.66 -27.69
CA VAL A 181 -1.75 5.61 -26.66
C VAL A 181 -1.93 6.13 -25.24
N PHE A 182 -1.40 7.32 -24.93
CA PHE A 182 -1.44 7.92 -23.60
C PHE A 182 -2.78 8.56 -23.24
N ALA A 183 -3.64 8.79 -24.24
CA ALA A 183 -5.05 9.15 -24.02
C ALA A 183 -5.94 7.90 -23.85
N THR A 184 -5.34 6.71 -23.69
CA THR A 184 -6.05 5.44 -23.49
C THR A 184 -5.41 4.61 -22.39
N ARG A 185 -6.08 3.51 -22.00
CA ARG A 185 -5.55 2.45 -21.14
C ARG A 185 -5.17 1.18 -21.94
N SER A 186 -4.76 1.33 -23.19
CA SER A 186 -4.32 0.21 -24.04
C SER A 186 -3.13 -0.54 -23.41
N PRO A 187 -3.02 -1.87 -23.55
CA PRO A 187 -1.81 -2.60 -23.16
C PRO A 187 -0.61 -2.33 -24.09
N HIS A 188 -0.86 -1.91 -25.34
CA HIS A 188 0.17 -1.60 -26.33
C HIS A 188 0.78 -0.21 -26.07
N ARG A 189 1.78 -0.13 -25.19
CA ARG A 189 2.45 1.11 -24.73
C ARG A 189 3.97 0.92 -24.66
N PRO A 190 4.77 2.00 -24.61
CA PRO A 190 6.24 1.88 -24.55
C PRO A 190 6.71 1.10 -23.32
N CYS A 191 6.15 1.42 -22.15
CA CYS A 191 6.24 0.62 -20.94
C CYS A 191 4.89 -0.09 -20.78
N PRO A 192 4.82 -1.43 -20.96
CA PRO A 192 3.59 -2.20 -20.92
C PRO A 192 3.13 -2.45 -19.48
N ILE A 193 3.08 -1.38 -18.69
CA ILE A 193 2.69 -1.40 -17.28
C ILE A 193 1.19 -1.15 -17.17
N GLY A 194 0.50 -2.06 -16.50
CA GLY A 194 -0.88 -1.95 -16.08
C GLY A 194 -1.01 -1.45 -14.65
N LEU A 195 -2.18 -0.91 -14.33
CA LEU A 195 -2.56 -0.46 -13.00
C LEU A 195 -4.00 -0.91 -12.77
N THR A 196 -4.24 -1.62 -11.67
CA THR A 196 -5.57 -2.07 -11.29
C THR A 196 -5.82 -1.80 -9.82
N VAL A 197 -7.06 -1.44 -9.48
CA VAL A 197 -7.54 -1.40 -8.10
C VAL A 197 -8.32 -2.67 -7.84
N ALA A 198 -7.95 -3.37 -6.78
CA ALA A 198 -8.61 -4.60 -6.37
C ALA A 198 -9.02 -4.52 -4.91
N LYS A 199 -10.08 -5.24 -4.54
CA LYS A 199 -10.48 -5.39 -3.16
C LYS A 199 -9.58 -6.43 -2.49
N VAL A 200 -9.07 -6.12 -1.31
CA VAL A 200 -8.32 -7.04 -0.45
C VAL A 200 -9.33 -7.90 0.30
N GLU A 201 -9.25 -9.22 0.13
CA GLU A 201 -10.16 -10.16 0.81
C GLU A 201 -9.50 -10.84 2.01
N ALA A 202 -8.23 -11.24 1.87
CA ALA A 202 -7.44 -11.80 2.97
C ALA A 202 -5.96 -11.87 2.60
N ILE A 203 -5.12 -12.03 3.62
CA ILE A 203 -3.69 -12.32 3.48
C ILE A 203 -3.40 -13.66 4.17
N ARG A 204 -2.66 -14.53 3.49
CA ARG A 204 -2.31 -15.88 3.97
C ARG A 204 -0.84 -16.15 3.69
N GLY A 205 0.03 -15.86 4.67
CA GLY A 205 1.48 -15.99 4.49
C GLY A 205 1.98 -15.08 3.38
N HIS A 206 2.48 -15.66 2.29
CA HIS A 206 2.97 -14.94 1.10
C HIS A 206 1.89 -14.82 0.00
N ILE A 207 0.61 -14.99 0.34
CA ILE A 207 -0.50 -14.97 -0.62
C ILE A 207 -1.46 -13.83 -0.27
N LEU A 208 -1.78 -12.98 -1.24
CA LEU A 208 -2.81 -11.95 -1.14
C LEU A 208 -4.04 -12.37 -1.94
N LEU A 209 -5.18 -12.57 -1.28
CA LEU A 209 -6.46 -12.90 -1.92
C LEU A 209 -7.23 -11.63 -2.28
N LEU A 210 -7.74 -11.58 -3.50
CA LEU A 210 -8.30 -10.39 -4.11
C LEU A 210 -9.66 -10.65 -4.78
N SER A 211 -10.43 -9.57 -4.94
CA SER A 211 -11.60 -9.55 -5.80
C SER A 211 -11.75 -8.25 -6.60
N GLY A 212 -12.66 -8.28 -7.59
CA GLY A 212 -12.89 -7.16 -8.50
C GLY A 212 -11.75 -6.92 -9.50
N VAL A 213 -10.91 -7.94 -9.74
CA VAL A 213 -9.72 -7.84 -10.59
C VAL A 213 -10.06 -7.88 -12.09
N ASP A 214 -9.15 -7.33 -12.89
CA ASP A 214 -9.15 -7.37 -14.36
C ASP A 214 -7.83 -7.93 -14.91
N LEU A 215 -7.27 -8.92 -14.21
CA LEU A 215 -5.94 -9.49 -14.46
C LEU A 215 -6.03 -10.88 -15.07
N VAL A 216 -5.28 -11.11 -16.15
CA VAL A 216 -5.13 -12.45 -16.76
C VAL A 216 -4.27 -13.33 -15.84
N ASP A 217 -4.58 -14.61 -15.78
CA ASP A 217 -3.79 -15.63 -15.09
C ASP A 217 -2.33 -15.61 -15.58
N GLY A 218 -1.38 -15.79 -14.66
CA GLY A 218 0.06 -15.70 -14.95
C GLY A 218 0.62 -14.27 -15.03
N THR A 219 -0.19 -13.23 -14.79
CA THR A 219 0.27 -11.84 -14.87
C THR A 219 1.38 -11.54 -13.85
N PRO A 220 2.57 -11.05 -14.28
CA PRO A 220 3.63 -10.63 -13.38
C PRO A 220 3.31 -9.30 -12.72
N VAL A 221 3.44 -9.25 -11.39
CA VAL A 221 3.23 -8.05 -10.56
C VAL A 221 4.56 -7.39 -10.26
N LEU A 222 4.63 -6.08 -10.41
CA LEU A 222 5.79 -5.25 -10.08
C LEU A 222 5.68 -4.65 -8.68
N ASP A 223 4.49 -4.29 -8.24
CA ASP A 223 4.29 -3.60 -6.97
C ASP A 223 2.84 -3.69 -6.46
N VAL A 224 2.66 -3.53 -5.14
CA VAL A 224 1.35 -3.42 -4.47
C VAL A 224 1.38 -2.23 -3.52
N LYS A 225 0.34 -1.38 -3.58
CA LYS A 225 0.21 -0.20 -2.71
C LYS A 225 -1.17 -0.14 -2.10
N PRO A 226 -1.34 0.33 -0.85
CA PRO A 226 -2.66 0.57 -0.30
C PRO A 226 -3.40 1.63 -1.14
N TYR A 227 -4.71 1.46 -1.32
CA TYR A 227 -5.56 2.47 -1.92
C TYR A 227 -5.95 3.51 -0.86
N LEU A 228 -5.71 4.79 -1.14
CA LEU A 228 -5.92 5.89 -0.20
C LEU A 228 -6.98 6.86 -0.76
N PRO A 229 -8.25 6.76 -0.33
CA PRO A 229 -9.34 7.55 -0.92
C PRO A 229 -9.09 9.06 -0.95
N TYR A 230 -8.39 9.62 0.06
CA TYR A 230 -8.16 11.05 0.14
C TYR A 230 -7.23 11.61 -0.95
N CYS A 231 -6.36 10.78 -1.56
CA CYS A 231 -5.44 11.22 -2.62
C CYS A 231 -5.62 10.47 -3.93
N ASP A 232 -6.16 9.25 -3.90
CA ASP A 232 -6.37 8.43 -5.09
C ASP A 232 -7.75 8.69 -5.73
N SER A 233 -8.68 9.30 -4.98
CA SER A 233 -10.00 9.70 -5.48
C SER A 233 -10.07 11.20 -5.70
N ILE A 234 -10.26 11.61 -6.96
CA ILE A 234 -10.44 13.01 -7.34
C ILE A 234 -11.92 13.25 -7.61
N LEU A 235 -12.60 13.90 -6.66
CA LEU A 235 -14.00 14.27 -6.81
C LEU A 235 -14.17 15.25 -7.98
N GLY A 236 -15.12 14.97 -8.87
CA GLY A 236 -15.42 15.83 -10.02
C GLY A 236 -14.46 15.68 -11.21
N ALA A 237 -13.59 14.67 -11.22
CA ALA A 237 -12.75 14.39 -12.38
C ALA A 237 -13.59 14.20 -13.66
N THR A 238 -13.20 14.86 -14.74
CA THR A 238 -13.89 14.80 -16.04
C THR A 238 -13.21 13.86 -17.00
N VAL A 239 -13.97 13.27 -17.91
CA VAL A 239 -13.46 12.44 -19.01
C VAL A 239 -14.07 12.87 -20.36
N PRO A 240 -13.38 12.61 -21.50
CA PRO A 240 -13.96 12.84 -22.82
C PRO A 240 -15.27 12.06 -23.03
N ASP A 241 -16.16 12.56 -23.88
CA ASP A 241 -17.50 11.97 -24.09
C ASP A 241 -17.45 10.49 -24.50
N TRP A 242 -16.49 10.11 -25.34
CA TRP A 242 -16.34 8.71 -25.78
C TRP A 242 -15.85 7.75 -24.68
N VAL A 243 -15.39 8.27 -23.53
CA VAL A 243 -14.97 7.50 -22.34
C VAL A 243 -16.09 7.40 -21.32
N LYS A 244 -17.05 8.33 -21.32
CA LYS A 244 -18.18 8.31 -20.38
C LYS A 244 -18.81 6.93 -20.37
N GLU A 245 -19.09 6.44 -19.17
CA GLU A 245 -19.67 5.11 -18.98
C GLU A 245 -21.13 5.16 -19.39
N ASP A 246 -21.42 4.65 -20.59
CA ASP A 246 -22.80 4.36 -20.94
C ASP A 246 -23.27 3.23 -20.01
N ARG A 247 -24.50 3.33 -19.48
CA ARG A 247 -25.18 2.24 -18.72
C ARG A 247 -25.25 0.90 -19.48
N LEU A 248 -24.79 0.85 -20.73
CA LEU A 248 -24.70 -0.30 -21.64
C LEU A 248 -23.86 -1.48 -21.13
N LEU A 249 -23.00 -1.31 -20.12
CA LEU A 249 -22.28 -2.43 -19.50
C LEU A 249 -23.10 -3.15 -18.41
N THR A 250 -24.27 -2.61 -18.03
CA THR A 250 -25.19 -3.31 -17.13
C THR A 250 -25.78 -4.48 -17.89
N VAL A 251 -25.32 -5.70 -17.59
CA VAL A 251 -25.95 -6.91 -18.11
C VAL A 251 -27.39 -6.95 -17.57
N ALA A 252 -28.36 -6.70 -18.46
CA ALA A 252 -29.76 -6.59 -18.07
C ALA A 252 -30.32 -7.92 -17.52
N SER A 253 -29.86 -9.05 -18.08
CA SER A 253 -30.19 -10.39 -17.60
C SER A 253 -29.21 -11.41 -18.21
N VAL A 254 -28.85 -12.44 -17.45
CA VAL A 254 -28.17 -13.63 -17.96
C VAL A 254 -29.16 -14.78 -17.88
N ASN A 255 -29.51 -15.38 -19.02
CA ASN A 255 -30.37 -16.56 -19.07
C ASN A 255 -29.51 -17.78 -19.39
N PHE A 256 -29.65 -18.82 -18.57
CA PHE A 256 -29.04 -20.11 -18.82
C PHE A 256 -30.08 -21.03 -19.48
N SER A 257 -29.65 -21.90 -20.38
CA SER A 257 -30.54 -22.91 -20.95
C SER A 257 -30.90 -23.95 -19.90
N ASP A 258 -32.05 -24.62 -20.06
CA ASP A 258 -32.54 -25.61 -19.09
C ASP A 258 -31.59 -26.82 -18.89
N GLY A 259 -30.70 -27.07 -19.85
CA GLY A 259 -29.65 -28.09 -19.76
C GLY A 259 -28.34 -27.62 -19.13
N PHE A 260 -28.25 -26.36 -18.68
CA PHE A 260 -27.05 -25.84 -18.03
C PHE A 260 -26.94 -26.37 -16.60
N SER A 261 -25.95 -27.23 -16.36
CA SER A 261 -25.55 -27.64 -15.02
C SER A 261 -24.34 -26.83 -14.60
N SER A 262 -24.43 -26.04 -13.52
CA SER A 262 -23.26 -25.40 -12.93
C SER A 262 -22.37 -26.47 -12.30
N SER A 263 -21.18 -26.70 -12.85
CA SER A 263 -20.18 -27.60 -12.27
C SER A 263 -19.38 -26.98 -11.10
N LEU A 264 -19.82 -25.83 -10.59
CA LEU A 264 -19.23 -25.15 -9.44
C LEU A 264 -19.79 -25.76 -8.13
N GLY A 265 -19.17 -26.86 -7.70
CA GLY A 265 -19.23 -27.37 -6.33
C GLY A 265 -18.03 -26.91 -5.51
#